data_AF-A0A2M6WFA9-F1
#
_entry.id   AF-A0A2M6WFA9-F1
#
_cell.length_a   1.000
_cell.length_b   1.000
_cell.length_c   1.000
_cell.angle_alpha   90.00
_cell.angle_beta   90.00
_cell.angle_gamma   90.00
#
_symmetry.space_group_name_H-M   'P 1'
#
loop_
_entity.id
_entity.type
_entity.pdbx_description
1 polymer ?
#
loop_
_entity_poly.entity_id
_entity_poly.type
_entity_poly.pdbx_seq_one_letter_code
_entity_poly.pdbx_strand_id
1 'polypeptide(L)' 'MSQDRLIKMVSVGDEKGVGKGHVYYSFKNKKGVERKLELKKYNPIARAHTLYKEAKK' A
#
# COMPACT_ATOMS: atom_id res chain seq x y z
N MET A 1 -6.85 14.83 12.87
CA MET A 1 -5.98 13.77 12.31
C MET A 1 -5.00 14.44 11.35
N SER A 2 -3.68 14.42 11.62
CA SER A 2 -2.69 15.16 10.81
C SER A 2 -2.30 14.41 9.52
N GLN A 3 -2.18 15.15 8.41
CA GLN A 3 -1.66 14.68 7.12
C GLN A 3 -0.22 14.15 7.21
N ASP A 4 0.52 14.53 8.26
CA ASP A 4 1.94 14.17 8.44
C ASP A 4 2.16 12.68 8.61
N ARG A 5 1.13 11.94 9.03
CA ARG A 5 1.15 10.48 9.22
C ARG A 5 0.55 9.70 8.06
N LEU A 6 0.08 10.40 7.03
CA LEU A 6 -0.51 9.80 5.84
C LEU A 6 0.58 9.12 5.02
N ILE A 7 0.36 7.84 4.70
CA ILE A 7 1.22 7.04 3.85
C ILE A 7 0.42 6.56 2.63
N LYS A 8 1.14 6.47 1.51
CA LYS A 8 0.61 5.93 0.25
C LYS A 8 1.09 4.49 0.12
N MET A 9 0.16 3.55 -0.05
CA MET A 9 0.46 2.15 -0.32
C MET A 9 0.13 1.82 -1.77
N VAL A 10 1.10 1.30 -2.52
CA VAL A 10 0.97 0.99 -3.95
C VAL A 10 1.04 -0.52 -4.14
N SER A 11 0.09 -1.05 -4.91
CA SER A 11 0.08 -2.46 -5.30
C SER A 11 1.19 -2.77 -6.30
N VAL A 12 1.86 -3.91 -6.09
CA VAL A 12 2.88 -4.43 -7.00
C VAL A 12 2.25 -5.03 -8.28
N GLY A 13 0.97 -5.40 -8.22
CA GLY A 13 0.25 -6.13 -9.26
C GLY A 13 0.35 -7.64 -9.08
N ASP A 14 -0.48 -8.37 -9.81
CA ASP A 14 -0.42 -9.85 -9.88
C ASP A 14 0.63 -10.32 -10.90
N GLU A 15 0.82 -11.65 -11.00
CA GLU A 15 1.77 -12.31 -11.92
C GLU A 15 1.60 -11.87 -13.39
N LYS A 16 0.39 -11.46 -13.78
CA LYS A 16 0.07 -10.94 -15.12
C LYS A 16 0.21 -9.41 -15.26
N GLY A 17 0.69 -8.73 -14.22
CA GLY A 17 0.80 -7.27 -14.17
C GLY A 17 -0.53 -6.53 -13.98
N VAL A 18 -1.64 -7.25 -13.83
CA VAL A 18 -2.97 -6.67 -13.66
C VAL A 18 -3.10 -6.03 -12.28
N GLY A 19 -3.69 -4.83 -12.22
CA GLY A 19 -3.94 -4.11 -10.98
C GLY A 19 -2.72 -3.41 -10.36
N LYS A 20 -1.54 -3.47 -11.00
CA LYS A 20 -0.37 -2.70 -10.59
C LYS A 20 -0.68 -1.20 -10.59
N GLY A 21 -0.27 -0.50 -9.53
CA GLY A 21 -0.48 0.94 -9.40
C GLY A 21 -1.77 1.36 -8.70
N HIS A 22 -2.65 0.41 -8.33
CA HIS A 22 -3.75 0.72 -7.41
C HIS A 22 -3.21 1.20 -6.06
N VAL A 23 -3.87 2.19 -5.46
CA VAL A 23 -3.37 2.93 -4.31
C VAL A 23 -4.36 2.89 -3.15
N TYR A 24 -3.83 2.65 -1.95
CA TYR A 24 -4.53 2.96 -0.70
C TYR A 24 -3.80 4.07 0.06
N TYR A 25 -4.57 5.00 0.61
CA TYR A 25 -4.06 5.92 1.62
C TYR A 25 -4.36 5.35 2.99
N SER A 26 -3.35 5.32 3.85
CA SER A 26 -3.48 4.83 5.22
C SER A 26 -2.66 5.69 6.16
N PHE A 27 -2.80 5.48 7.46
CA PHE A 27 -2.05 6.20 8.49
C PHE A 27 -1.05 5.26 9.14
N LYS A 28 0.16 5.75 9.39
CA LYS A 28 1.21 4.99 10.08
C LYS A 28 1.75 5.78 11.26
N ASN A 29 1.92 5.11 12.39
CA ASN A 29 2.65 5.67 13.52
C ASN A 29 4.15 5.59 13.27
N LYS A 30 4.74 6.68 12.76
CA LYS A 30 6.18 6.78 12.46
C LYS A 30 7.09 6.52 13.67
N LYS A 31 6.61 6.77 14.90
CA LYS A 31 7.40 6.54 16.13
C LYS A 31 7.50 5.06 16.51
N GLY A 32 6.48 4.26 16.22
CA GLY A 32 6.43 2.84 16.61
C GLY A 32 6.79 1.87 15.48
N VAL A 33 6.72 2.32 14.23
CA VAL A 33 7.00 1.49 13.06
C VAL A 33 7.94 2.26 12.13
N GLU A 34 9.22 1.93 12.19
CA GLU A 34 10.25 2.55 11.34
C GLU A 34 10.40 1.84 9.99
N ARG A 35 10.12 0.53 9.95
CA ARG A 35 10.21 -0.27 8.71
C ARG A 35 9.13 0.09 7.70
N LYS A 36 9.42 -0.10 6.41
CA LYS A 36 8.41 0.00 5.34
C LYS A 36 7.33 -1.07 5.53
N LEU A 37 6.06 -0.67 5.38
CA LEU A 37 4.95 -1.61 5.46
C LEU A 37 4.74 -2.35 4.13
N GLU A 38 4.66 -3.67 4.22
CA GLU A 38 4.20 -4.54 3.14
C GLU A 38 2.98 -5.32 3.64
N LEU A 39 1.82 -5.11 3.01
CA LEU A 39 0.56 -5.72 3.42
C LEU A 39 -0.16 -6.32 2.23
N LYS A 40 -0.70 -7.53 2.38
CA LYS A 40 -1.63 -8.10 1.38
C LYS A 40 -3.00 -7.46 1.58
N LYS A 41 -3.48 -6.75 0.56
CA LYS A 41 -4.82 -6.15 0.55
C LYS A 41 -5.54 -6.52 -0.73
N TYR A 42 -6.86 -6.50 -0.68
CA TYR A 42 -7.68 -6.72 -1.86
C TYR A 42 -7.39 -5.63 -2.90
N ASN A 43 -7.27 -6.02 -4.16
CA ASN A 43 -7.17 -5.11 -5.29
C ASN A 43 -8.42 -5.26 -6.14
N PRO A 44 -9.26 -4.22 -6.28
CA PRO A 44 -10.52 -4.32 -7.02
C PRO A 44 -10.32 -4.54 -8.53
N ILE A 45 -9.16 -4.14 -9.07
CA ILE A 45 -8.84 -4.29 -10.50
C ILE A 45 -8.44 -5.73 -10.81
N ALA A 46 -7.58 -6.30 -9.98
CA ALA A 46 -7.16 -7.70 -10.14
C ALA A 46 -8.14 -8.71 -9.53
N ARG A 47 -9.11 -8.22 -8.74
CA ARG A 47 -10.09 -9.02 -7.98
C ARG A 47 -9.45 -10.08 -7.07
N ALA A 48 -8.23 -9.79 -6.60
CA ALA A 48 -7.43 -10.68 -5.78
C ALA A 48 -6.69 -9.91 -4.69
N HIS A 49 -6.22 -10.62 -3.66
CA HIS A 49 -5.36 -10.04 -2.63
C HIS A 49 -3.93 -9.94 -3.14
N THR A 50 -3.49 -8.71 -3.39
CA THR A 50 -2.16 -8.41 -3.91
C THR A 50 -1.30 -7.78 -2.83
N LEU A 51 0.02 -7.85 -3.00
CA LEU A 51 0.96 -7.22 -2.09
C LEU A 51 1.00 -5.70 -2.36
N TYR A 52 0.73 -4.91 -1.32
CA TYR A 52 0.89 -3.47 -1.32
C TYR A 52 2.14 -3.09 -0.54
N LYS A 53 2.95 -2.21 -1.13
CA LYS A 53 4.15 -1.67 -0.53
C LYS A 53 3.97 -0.18 -0.23
N GLU A 54 4.51 0.26 0.90
CA GLU A 54 4.59 1.69 1.22
C GLU A 54 5.45 2.40 0.15
N ALA A 55 4.82 3.34 -0.55
CA ALA A 55 5.52 4.20 -1.50
C ALA A 55 6.38 5.19 -0.74
N LYS A 56 7.59 5.42 -1.26
CA LYS A 56 8.44 6.51 -0.78
C LYS A 56 7.70 7.81 -1.11
N LYS A 57 7.36 8.59 -0.08
CA LYS A 57 6.92 9.98 -0.28
C LYS A 57 8.12 10.80 -0.71
#